data_AF-A0AAE1BJ27-F1
#
_entry.id   AF-A0AAE1BJ27-F1
#
_cell.length_a   1.000
_cell.length_b   1.000
_cell.length_c   1.000
_cell.angle_alpha   90.00
_cell.angle_beta   90.00
_cell.angle_gamma   90.00
#
_symmetry.space_group_name_H-M   'P 1'
#
loop_
_entity.id
_entity.type
_entity.pdbx_description
1 polymer ?
#
loop_
_entity_poly.entity_id
_entity_poly.type
_entity_poly.pdbx_seq_one_letter_code
_entity_poly.pdbx_strand_id
1 'polypeptide(L)'
;MQLVRQCFGERIISRYGNVNSLNWPSRSPDLTSPDFFLWGYLTERVYVNKPKTLEQLKENINREIREVAPETLAAVMKHVMERARLCEAENSHHLKDAIFHK
;
A
#
# COMPACT_ATOMS: atom_id res chain seq x y z
N MET A 1 -8.45 -7.38 18.53
CA MET A 1 -9.18 -6.65 17.46
C MET A 1 -10.06 -5.50 17.97
N GLN A 2 -10.58 -5.52 19.21
CA GLN A 2 -11.53 -4.51 19.68
C GLN A 2 -10.96 -3.08 19.71
N LEU A 3 -9.73 -2.89 20.19
CA LEU A 3 -9.05 -1.59 20.19
C LEU A 3 -8.80 -1.05 18.77
N VAL A 4 -8.34 -1.91 17.86
CA VAL A 4 -8.10 -1.53 16.45
C VAL A 4 -9.41 -1.11 15.76
N ARG A 5 -10.51 -1.82 16.03
CA ARG A 5 -11.85 -1.45 15.55
C ARG A 5 -12.31 -0.10 16.11
N GLN A 6 -12.01 0.21 17.37
CA GLN A 6 -12.33 1.51 17.95
C GLN A 6 -11.58 2.66 17.27
N CYS A 7 -10.31 2.45 16.91
CA CYS A 7 -9.50 3.49 16.25
C CYS A 7 -9.82 3.65 14.76
N PHE A 8 -10.09 2.56 14.04
CA PHE A 8 -10.14 2.55 12.57
C PHE A 8 -11.52 2.21 11.98
N GLY A 9 -12.47 1.76 12.80
CA GLY A 9 -13.81 1.37 12.37
C GLY A 9 -13.78 0.15 11.44
N GLU A 10 -14.46 0.27 10.30
CA GLU A 10 -14.51 -0.77 9.25
C GLU A 10 -13.32 -0.70 8.27
N ARG A 11 -12.43 0.30 8.40
CA ARG A 11 -11.28 0.49 7.51
C ARG A 11 -10.10 -0.38 7.93
N ILE A 12 -10.34 -1.69 8.06
CA ILE A 12 -9.36 -2.65 8.57
C ILE A 12 -9.15 -3.75 7.55
N ILE A 13 -7.90 -3.91 7.12
CA ILE A 13 -7.46 -5.06 6.35
C ILE A 13 -6.96 -6.12 7.35
N SER A 14 -7.66 -7.23 7.48
CA SER A 14 -7.31 -8.30 8.42
C SER A 14 -7.82 -9.66 7.96
N ARG A 15 -7.07 -10.72 8.30
CA ARG A 15 -7.49 -12.11 8.12
C ARG A 15 -8.78 -12.45 8.89
N TYR A 16 -9.01 -11.78 10.02
CA TYR A 16 -10.18 -12.00 10.89
C TYR A 16 -11.05 -10.73 10.96
N GLY A 17 -11.31 -10.12 9.80
CA GLY A 17 -12.26 -9.02 9.65
C GLY A 17 -13.68 -9.38 10.12
N ASN A 18 -14.62 -8.42 10.15
CA ASN A 18 -16.03 -8.77 10.42
C ASN A 18 -16.65 -9.47 9.19
N VAL A 19 -17.93 -9.89 9.30
CA VAL A 19 -18.68 -10.58 8.22
C VAL A 19 -18.74 -9.78 6.90
N ASN A 20 -18.60 -8.46 6.95
CA ASN A 20 -18.60 -7.58 5.76
C ASN A 20 -17.18 -7.19 5.30
N SER A 21 -16.15 -7.62 6.03
CA SER A 21 -14.74 -7.35 5.71
C SER A 21 -14.21 -8.52 4.91
N LEU A 22 -13.61 -8.21 3.76
CA LEU A 22 -12.90 -9.20 2.96
C LEU A 22 -11.82 -9.88 3.83
N ASN A 23 -11.85 -11.20 3.93
CA ASN A 23 -10.82 -11.96 4.64
C ASN A 23 -9.49 -11.78 3.90
N TRP A 24 -8.59 -10.97 4.47
CA TRP A 24 -7.32 -10.70 3.81
C TRP A 24 -6.33 -11.84 4.01
N PRO A 25 -5.73 -12.38 2.93
CA PRO A 25 -4.72 -13.43 3.04
C PRO A 25 -3.49 -12.94 3.80
N SER A 26 -2.82 -13.87 4.51
CA SER A 26 -1.56 -13.52 5.17
C SER A 26 -0.41 -13.41 4.19
N ARG A 27 0.54 -12.53 4.49
CA ARG A 27 1.78 -12.35 3.71
C ARG A 27 1.48 -12.00 2.25
N SER A 28 0.57 -11.05 2.04
CA SER A 28 0.18 -10.59 0.71
C SER A 28 0.58 -9.12 0.50
N PRO A 29 1.89 -8.79 0.53
CA PRO A 29 2.36 -7.44 0.24
C PRO A 29 2.01 -7.02 -1.21
N ASP A 30 1.83 -7.99 -2.10
CA ASP A 30 1.40 -7.74 -3.47
C ASP A 30 -0.01 -7.16 -3.57
N LEU A 31 -0.82 -7.29 -2.52
CA LEU A 31 -2.20 -6.80 -2.52
C LEU A 31 -2.35 -5.46 -1.77
N THR A 32 -1.33 -5.03 -1.04
CA THR A 32 -1.37 -3.82 -0.20
C THR A 32 -0.65 -2.67 -0.90
N SER A 33 -1.40 -1.63 -1.27
CA SER A 33 -0.86 -0.46 -1.98
C SER A 33 0.32 0.24 -1.29
N PRO A 34 0.43 0.29 0.06
CA PRO A 34 1.63 0.83 0.67
C PRO A 34 2.88 0.00 0.36
N ASP A 35 2.76 -1.33 0.34
CA ASP A 35 3.89 -2.25 0.23
C ASP A 35 4.41 -2.36 -1.19
N PHE A 36 3.53 -2.53 -2.18
CA PHE A 36 3.98 -2.64 -3.58
C PHE A 36 4.28 -1.29 -4.24
N PHE A 37 3.77 -0.18 -3.71
CA PHE A 37 3.93 1.15 -4.34
C PHE A 37 4.54 2.20 -3.40
N LEU A 38 3.84 2.56 -2.32
CA LEU A 38 4.15 3.79 -1.57
C LEU A 38 5.56 3.77 -0.98
N TRP A 39 5.98 2.66 -0.38
CA TRP A 39 7.29 2.58 0.28
C TRP A 39 8.44 2.64 -0.72
N GLY A 40 8.31 2.00 -1.88
CA GLY A 40 9.30 2.11 -2.96
C GLY A 40 9.38 3.55 -3.49
N TYR A 41 8.22 4.11 -3.82
CA TYR A 41 8.09 5.48 -4.32
C TYR A 41 8.69 6.53 -3.37
N LEU A 42 8.38 6.44 -2.07
CA LEU A 42 8.89 7.39 -1.08
C LEU A 42 10.39 7.20 -0.84
N THR A 43 10.88 5.97 -0.74
CA THR A 43 12.30 5.71 -0.49
C THR A 43 13.19 6.33 -1.57
N GLU A 44 12.80 6.23 -2.84
CA GLU A 44 13.58 6.81 -3.94
C GLU A 44 13.65 8.34 -3.89
N ARG A 45 12.63 9.01 -3.34
CA ARG A 45 12.48 10.47 -3.40
C ARG A 45 12.89 11.20 -2.13
N VAL A 46 12.50 10.63 -0.99
CA VAL A 46 12.78 11.19 0.34
C VAL A 46 14.28 11.27 0.61
N TYR A 47 15.09 10.40 -0.01
CA TYR A 47 16.54 10.34 0.20
C TYR A 47 17.38 11.07 -0.86
N VAL A 48 16.77 11.72 -1.88
CA VAL A 48 17.48 12.38 -2.98
C VAL A 48 18.50 13.42 -2.48
N ASN A 49 18.10 14.25 -1.51
CA ASN A 49 18.96 15.28 -0.93
C ASN A 49 19.82 14.79 0.24
N LYS A 50 19.84 13.47 0.53
CA LYS A 50 20.60 12.84 1.62
C LYS A 50 20.39 13.53 2.97
N PRO A 51 19.15 13.52 3.51
CA PRO A 51 18.84 14.21 4.76
C PRO A 51 19.70 13.65 5.91
N LYS A 52 20.23 14.54 6.74
CA LYS A 52 21.12 14.18 7.88
C LYS A 52 20.43 14.28 9.23
N THR A 53 19.24 14.87 9.27
CA THR A 53 18.45 15.03 10.49
C THR A 53 17.07 14.41 10.33
N LEU A 54 16.46 14.05 11.47
CA LEU A 54 15.09 13.54 11.50
C LEU A 54 14.07 14.58 10.99
N GLU A 55 14.33 15.86 11.24
CA GLU A 55 13.47 16.96 10.79
C GLU A 55 13.45 17.07 9.26
N GLN A 56 14.63 17.06 8.62
CA GLN A 56 14.74 17.04 7.16
C GLN A 56 14.04 15.82 6.55
N LEU A 57 14.17 14.64 7.20
CA LEU A 57 13.50 13.44 6.73
C LEU A 57 11.97 13.57 6.82
N LYS A 58 11.45 14.10 7.93
CA LYS A 58 10.01 14.35 8.10
C LYS A 58 9.48 15.37 7.10
N GLU A 59 10.23 16.45 6.85
CA GLU A 59 9.87 17.46 5.85
C GLU A 59 9.82 16.87 4.45
N ASN A 60 10.83 16.09 4.07
CA ASN A 60 10.85 15.38 2.80
C ASN A 60 9.64 14.45 2.66
N ILE A 61 9.36 13.59 3.65
CA ILE A 61 8.19 12.69 3.61
C ILE A 61 6.90 13.49 3.41
N ASN A 62 6.68 14.57 4.16
CA ASN A 62 5.49 15.39 4.02
C ASN A 62 5.39 16.06 2.64
N ARG A 63 6.50 16.54 2.09
CA ARG A 63 6.54 17.12 0.75
C ARG A 63 6.20 16.07 -0.32
N GLU A 64 6.92 14.95 -0.34
CA GLU A 64 6.74 13.90 -1.35
C GLU A 64 5.32 13.29 -1.30
N ILE A 65 4.72 13.15 -0.11
CA ILE A 65 3.32 12.71 0.04
C ILE A 65 2.35 13.72 -0.57
N ARG A 66 2.55 15.02 -0.33
CA ARG A 66 1.68 16.08 -0.88
C ARG A 66 1.79 16.20 -2.39
N GLU A 67 2.91 15.80 -2.96
CA GLU A 67 3.13 15.78 -4.42
C GLU A 67 2.52 14.55 -5.11
N VAL A 68 2.02 13.56 -4.36
CA VAL A 68 1.32 12.42 -4.97
C VAL A 68 0.00 12.90 -5.57
N ALA A 69 -0.05 12.93 -6.90
CA ALA A 69 -1.23 13.33 -7.64
C ALA A 69 -2.42 12.38 -7.41
N PRO A 70 -3.67 12.88 -7.35
CA PRO A 70 -4.87 12.04 -7.24
C PRO A 70 -4.98 10.97 -8.33
N GLU A 71 -4.52 11.27 -9.54
CA GLU A 71 -4.52 10.34 -10.68
C GLU A 71 -3.61 9.14 -10.42
N THR A 72 -2.45 9.36 -9.78
CA THR A 72 -1.55 8.30 -9.34
C THR A 72 -2.23 7.40 -8.31
N LEU A 73 -2.94 7.99 -7.34
CA LEU A 73 -3.68 7.22 -6.34
C LEU A 73 -4.79 6.39 -6.99
N ALA A 74 -5.53 6.96 -7.95
CA ALA A 74 -6.55 6.24 -8.69
C ALA A 74 -5.97 5.05 -9.48
N ALA A 75 -4.81 5.24 -10.14
CA ALA A 75 -4.11 4.17 -10.84
C ALA A 75 -3.64 3.06 -9.89
N VAL A 76 -3.06 3.42 -8.74
CA VAL A 76 -2.64 2.46 -7.70
C VAL A 76 -3.83 1.64 -7.21
N MET A 77 -4.99 2.28 -6.95
CA MET A 77 -6.19 1.56 -6.53
C MET A 77 -6.74 0.64 -7.63
N LYS A 78 -6.64 1.04 -8.91
CA LYS A 78 -6.96 0.14 -10.03
C LYS A 78 -6.06 -1.10 -10.04
N HIS A 79 -4.75 -0.92 -9.79
CA HIS A 79 -3.81 -2.04 -9.72
C HIS A 79 -4.05 -2.94 -8.50
N VAL A 80 -4.50 -2.43 -7.35
CA VAL A 80 -4.93 -3.28 -6.23
C VAL A 80 -6.00 -4.27 -6.69
N MET A 81 -7.01 -3.78 -7.41
CA MET A 81 -8.11 -4.62 -7.91
C MET A 81 -7.65 -5.62 -8.96
N GLU A 82 -6.76 -5.21 -9.86
CA GLU A 82 -6.16 -6.10 -10.87
C GLU A 82 -5.35 -7.22 -10.22
N ARG A 83 -4.48 -6.88 -9.27
CA ARG A 83 -3.67 -7.85 -8.52
C ARG A 83 -4.54 -8.82 -7.72
N ALA A 84 -5.63 -8.33 -7.11
CA ALA A 84 -6.58 -9.20 -6.42
C ALA A 84 -7.22 -10.23 -7.36
N ARG A 85 -7.62 -9.81 -8.57
CA ARG A 85 -8.17 -10.72 -9.60
C ARG A 85 -7.13 -11.73 -10.10
N LEU A 86 -5.90 -11.30 -10.32
CA LEU A 86 -4.81 -12.19 -10.71
C LEU A 86 -4.52 -13.22 -9.62
N CYS A 87 -4.54 -12.81 -8.35
CA CYS A 87 -4.32 -13.69 -7.22
C CYS A 87 -5.42 -14.77 -7.14
N GLU A 88 -6.67 -14.40 -7.40
CA GLU A 88 -7.78 -15.35 -7.50
C GLU A 88 -7.57 -16.34 -8.66
N ALA A 89 -7.19 -15.85 -9.85
CA ALA A 89 -6.93 -16.69 -11.03
C ALA A 89 -5.76 -17.69 -10.81
N GLU A 90 -4.75 -17.29 -10.03
CA GLU A 90 -3.59 -18.12 -9.68
C GLU A 90 -3.84 -19.02 -8.45
N ASN A 91 -5.10 -19.24 -8.05
CA ASN A 91 -5.47 -20.03 -6.86
C ASN A 91 -4.76 -19.54 -5.58
N SER A 92 -4.66 -18.22 -5.39
CA SER A 92 -4.01 -17.57 -4.24
C SER A 92 -2.51 -17.83 -4.09
N HIS A 93 -1.82 -18.23 -5.16
CA HIS A 93 -0.35 -18.26 -5.18
C HIS A 93 0.26 -16.86 -5.29
N HIS A 94 1.56 -16.76 -5.00
CA HIS A 94 2.30 -15.52 -5.15
C HIS A 94 2.24 -15.00 -6.58
N LEU A 95 1.90 -13.72 -6.72
CA LEU A 95 1.97 -13.04 -8.01
C LEU A 95 3.44 -12.93 -8.42
N LYS A 96 3.78 -13.41 -9.61
CA LYS A 96 5.10 -13.11 -10.21
C LYS A 96 5.19 -11.60 -10.41
N ASP A 97 6.37 -11.03 -10.13
CA ASP A 97 6.67 -9.59 -10.14
C ASP A 97 5.76 -8.82 -11.11
N ALA A 98 4.65 -8.29 -10.59
CA ALA A 98 3.82 -7.37 -11.33
C ALA A 98 4.61 -6.05 -11.33
N ILE A 99 5.55 -5.98 -12.27
CA ILE A 99 6.38 -4.82 -12.53
C ILE A 99 5.43 -3.71 -12.96
N PHE A 100 5.50 -2.57 -12.28
CA PHE A 100 4.89 -1.35 -12.78
C PHE A 100 5.50 -1.05 -14.15
N HIS A 101 4.76 -1.37 -15.23
CA HIS A 101 5.10 -0.84 -16.54
C HIS A 101 4.81 0.67 -16.50
N LYS A 102 5.89 1.42 -16.64
CA LYS A 102 5.97 2.88 -16.62
C LYS A 102 5.32 3.49 -17.86
#